data_AF-A0A391NRC0-F1
#
_entry.id   AF-A0A391NRC0-F1
#
_cell.length_a   1.000
_cell.length_b   1.000
_cell.length_c   1.000
_cell.angle_alpha   90.00
_cell.angle_beta   90.00
_cell.angle_gamma   90.00
#
_symmetry.space_group_name_H-M   'P 1'
#
loop_
_entity.id
_entity.type
_entity.pdbx_description
1 polymer ?
#
loop_
_entity_poly.entity_id
_entity_poly.type
_entity_poly.pdbx_seq_one_letter_code
_entity_poly.pdbx_strand_id
1 'polypeptide(L)' 'MVLKARTARTETRSKTAISGDDKRLNVTLSARDWRRLKKAAFKRDTSMKAIVAEAVALYLDGQPAEVQDVD' A
#
# COMPACT_ATOMS: atom_id res chain seq x y z
N MET A 1 -22.59 -36.80 37.95
CA MET A 1 -21.89 -35.53 37.63
C MET A 1 -21.34 -35.63 36.22
N VAL A 2 -21.84 -34.84 35.27
CA VAL A 2 -21.41 -34.90 33.86
C VAL A 2 -20.33 -33.84 33.65
N LEU A 3 -19.10 -34.28 33.35
CA LEU A 3 -17.97 -33.40 33.00
C LEU A 3 -18.25 -32.73 31.66
N LYS A 4 -18.57 -31.43 31.72
CA LYS A 4 -18.84 -30.58 30.54
C LYS A 4 -17.50 -30.21 29.91
N ALA A 5 -17.12 -30.88 28.82
CA ALA A 5 -15.93 -30.54 28.06
C ALA A 5 -16.02 -29.10 27.53
N ARG A 6 -15.05 -28.24 27.89
CA ARG A 6 -14.91 -26.89 27.32
C ARG A 6 -14.45 -27.04 25.87
N THR A 7 -15.20 -26.46 24.94
CA THR A 7 -14.81 -26.37 23.53
C THR A 7 -13.49 -25.63 23.40
N ALA A 8 -12.53 -26.22 22.67
CA ALA A 8 -11.25 -25.59 22.36
C ALA A 8 -11.51 -24.29 21.61
N ARG A 9 -10.94 -23.19 22.11
CA ARG A 9 -10.98 -21.88 21.44
C ARG A 9 -10.34 -22.08 20.08
N THR A 10 -11.15 -22.05 19.03
CA THR A 10 -10.69 -22.02 17.64
C THR A 10 -9.73 -20.84 17.53
N GLU A 11 -8.43 -21.14 17.46
CA GLU A 11 -7.42 -20.18 17.07
C GLU A 11 -7.69 -19.82 15.62
N THR A 12 -8.54 -18.82 15.40
CA THR A 12 -8.67 -18.17 14.11
C THR A 12 -7.42 -17.31 13.89
N ARG A 13 -6.28 -17.97 13.69
CA ARG A 13 -5.11 -17.38 13.02
C ARG A 13 -5.50 -17.18 11.56
N SER A 14 -6.28 -16.14 11.28
CA SER A 14 -6.34 -15.60 9.94
C SER A 14 -5.01 -14.90 9.69
N LYS A 15 -4.05 -15.68 9.18
CA LYS A 15 -2.88 -15.20 8.46
C LYS A 15 -3.39 -14.33 7.31
N THR A 16 -3.51 -13.02 7.52
CA THR A 16 -3.33 -12.09 6.41
C THR A 16 -1.91 -12.33 5.94
N ALA A 17 -1.76 -13.05 4.84
CA ALA A 17 -0.50 -13.18 4.16
C ALA A 17 -0.02 -11.76 3.85
N ILE A 18 0.94 -11.27 4.62
CA ILE A 18 1.74 -10.12 4.23
C ILE A 18 2.60 -10.69 3.09
N SER A 19 2.15 -10.52 1.85
CA SER A 19 2.91 -10.99 0.68
C SER A 19 4.30 -10.38 0.76
N GLY A 20 5.32 -11.24 0.81
CA GLY A 20 6.69 -10.92 1.21
C GLY A 20 7.51 -10.08 0.22
N ASP A 21 6.88 -9.37 -0.71
CA ASP A 21 7.54 -8.51 -1.71
C ASP A 21 7.09 -7.04 -1.68
N ASP A 22 6.44 -6.63 -0.59
CA ASP A 22 5.88 -5.29 -0.45
C ASP A 22 7.00 -4.30 -0.04
N LYS A 23 7.81 -3.86 -1.02
CA LYS A 23 8.71 -2.71 -0.83
C LYS A 23 7.86 -1.51 -0.43
N ARG A 24 7.88 -1.17 0.85
CA ARG A 24 7.11 -0.05 1.40
C ARG A 24 7.79 1.26 1.04
N LEU A 25 7.10 2.09 0.26
CA LEU A 25 7.51 3.45 -0.03
C LEU A 25 6.81 4.40 0.94
N ASN A 26 7.58 5.10 1.78
CA ASN A 26 7.06 6.18 2.60
C ASN A 26 7.16 7.49 1.81
N VAL A 27 6.03 8.05 1.40
CA VAL A 27 5.99 9.32 0.66
C VAL A 27 5.67 10.46 1.61
N THR A 28 6.62 11.38 1.74
CA THR A 28 6.41 12.63 2.48
C THR A 28 5.87 13.69 1.53
N LEU A 29 4.70 14.23 1.86
CA LEU A 29 4.02 15.25 1.07
C LEU A 29 3.83 16.52 1.90
N SER A 30 3.78 17.67 1.23
CA SER A 30 3.30 18.89 1.87
C SER A 30 1.83 18.74 2.30
N ALA A 31 1.41 19.46 3.34
CA ALA A 31 0.02 19.43 3.80
C ALA A 31 -0.97 19.92 2.72
N ARG A 32 -0.51 20.72 1.76
CA ARG A 32 -1.31 21.20 0.62
C ARG A 32 -1.51 20.09 -0.41
N ASP A 33 -0.44 19.38 -0.75
CA ASP A 33 -0.48 18.33 -1.77
C ASP A 33 -1.20 17.09 -1.29
N TRP A 34 -1.04 16.73 -0.01
CA TRP A 34 -1.83 15.67 0.61
C TRP A 34 -3.34 15.94 0.51
N ARG A 35 -3.78 17.18 0.79
CA ARG A 35 -5.19 17.57 0.66
C ARG A 35 -5.69 17.51 -0.79
N ARG A 36 -4.85 17.90 -1.76
CA ARG A 36 -5.18 17.83 -3.19
C ARG A 36 -5.32 16.37 -3.65
N LEU A 37 -4.34 15.53 -3.31
CA LEU A 37 -4.37 14.11 -3.63
C LEU A 37 -5.55 13.40 -2.99
N LYS A 38 -5.91 13.76 -1.75
CA LYS A 38 -7.07 13.16 -1.07
C LYS A 38 -8.37 13.48 -1.80
N LYS A 39 -8.54 14.72 -2.25
CA LYS A 39 -9.70 15.12 -3.06
C LYS A 39 -9.72 14.42 -4.42
N ALA A 40 -8.56 14.25 -5.06
CA ALA A 40 -8.46 13.54 -6.33
C ALA A 40 -8.80 12.05 -6.18
N ALA A 41 -8.29 11.39 -5.14
CA ALA A 41 -8.61 10.01 -4.77
C ALA A 41 -10.10 9.81 -4.58
N PHE A 42 -10.74 10.70 -3.81
CA PHE A 42 -12.18 10.66 -3.59
C PHE A 42 -12.98 10.83 -4.88
N LYS A 43 -12.59 11.76 -5.76
CA LYS A 43 -13.29 11.98 -7.05
C LYS A 43 -13.15 10.81 -8.03
N ARG A 44 -12.04 10.08 -7.97
CA ARG A 44 -11.75 8.92 -8.83
C ARG A 44 -12.20 7.59 -8.23
N ASP A 45 -12.88 7.62 -7.08
CA ASP A 45 -13.26 6.43 -6.31
C ASP A 45 -12.11 5.44 -6.13
N THR A 46 -10.93 5.96 -5.78
CA THR A 46 -9.69 5.19 -5.66
C THR A 46 -8.91 5.53 -4.40
N SER A 47 -7.88 4.73 -4.10
CA SER A 47 -7.00 4.98 -2.97
C SER A 47 -5.87 5.95 -3.34
N MET A 48 -5.38 6.69 -2.35
CA MET A 48 -4.20 7.54 -2.53
C MET A 48 -2.95 6.71 -2.91
N LYS A 49 -2.84 5.46 -2.41
CA LYS A 49 -1.77 4.53 -2.80
C LYS A 49 -1.79 4.25 -4.32
N ALA A 50 -2.97 4.02 -4.89
CA ALA A 50 -3.13 3.75 -6.31
C ALA A 50 -2.73 4.95 -7.17
N ILE A 51 -3.16 6.16 -6.79
CA ILE A 51 -2.79 7.39 -7.52
C ILE A 51 -1.28 7.64 -7.47
N VAL A 52 -0.66 7.43 -6.30
CA VAL A 52 0.80 7.60 -6.16
C VAL A 52 1.54 6.55 -6.99
N ALA A 53 1.09 5.30 -7.01
CA ALA A 53 1.67 4.26 -7.84
C ALA A 53 1.56 4.57 -9.34
N GLU A 54 0.39 5.05 -9.79
CA GLU A 54 0.16 5.49 -11.18
C GLU A 54 1.09 6.66 -11.55
N ALA A 55 1.21 7.66 -10.67
CA ALA A 55 2.10 8.80 -10.91
C ALA A 55 3.58 8.41 -10.96
N VAL A 56 4.01 7.48 -10.10
CA VAL A 56 5.39 6.96 -10.11
C VAL A 56 5.64 6.15 -11.39
N ALA A 57 4.70 5.31 -11.83
CA ALA A 57 4.81 4.56 -13.08
C ALA A 57 4.94 5.51 -14.27
N LEU A 58 4.05 6.50 -14.39
CA LEU A 58 4.11 7.51 -15.46
C LEU A 58 5.41 8.30 -15.45
N TYR A 59 5.95 8.61 -14.26
CA TYR A 59 7.23 9.30 -14.14
C TYR A 59 8.39 8.43 -14.65
N LEU A 60 8.40 7.14 -14.30
CA LEU A 60 9.42 6.19 -14.75
C LEU A 60 9.31 5.89 -16.25
N ASP A 61 8.09 5.77 -16.78
CA ASP A 61 7.83 5.55 -18.20
C ASP A 61 8.19 6.77 -19.06
N GLY A 62 8.11 7.97 -18.48
CA GLY A 62 8.47 9.23 -19.12
C GLY A 62 9.95 9.61 -19.02
N GLN A 63 10.78 8.84 -18.30
CA GLN A 63 12.21 9.07 -18.25
C GLN A 63 12.86 8.42 -19.49
N PRO A 64 13.58 9.18 -20.36
CA PRO A 64 14.55 8.53 -21.23
C PRO A 64 15.51 7.76 -20.31
N ALA A 65 15.90 6.55 -20.71
CA ALA A 65 16.88 5.77 -19.97
C ALA A 65 18.24 6.53 -19.95
N GLU A 66 18.40 7.51 -19.08
CA GLU A 66 19.71 8.03 -18.72
C GLU A 66 20.38 6.95 -17.89
N VAL A 67 21.24 6.26 -18.63
CA VAL A 67 22.14 5.20 -18.24
C VAL A 67 22.89 5.62 -16.98
N GLN A 68 22.99 4.67 -16.06
CA GLN A 68 23.92 4.70 -14.94
C GLN A 68 25.33 5.02 -15.43
N ASP A 69 25.85 6.21 -15.10
CA ASP A 69 27.28 6.38 -14.93
C ASP A 69 27.55 6.50 -13.43
N VAL A 70 27.95 5.35 -12.87
CA VAL A 70 28.54 5.25 -11.53
C VAL A 70 30.04 5.34 -11.75
N ASP A 71 30.62 6.51 -11.53
CA ASP A 71 32.07 6.66 -11.26
C ASP A 71 32.34 6.49 -9.75
#